data_AF-A0A8C9FDX0-F1
#
_entry.id   AF-A0A8C9FDX0-F1
#
_cell.length_a   1.000
_cell.length_b   1.000
_cell.length_c   1.000
_cell.angle_alpha   90.00
_cell.angle_beta   90.00
_cell.angle_gamma   90.00
#
_symmetry.space_group_name_H-M   'P 1'
#
loop_
_entity.id
_entity.type
_entity.pdbx_description
1 polymer ?
#
loop_
_entity_poly.entity_id
_entity_poly.type
_entity_poly.pdbx_seq_one_letter_code
_entity_poly.pdbx_strand_id
1 'polypeptide(L)'
;MRRRQQQQADERAAMRCCAGPGPRGGGALTTLLLTGEISNDPITFNTNLMGYPDRPGWLRYIQRTPYSDGVLYGSPTVENVGKPTVIEITAYNRRTFETARHNLIINIMSAEGMYRK
;
A
#
# COMPACT_ATOMS: atom_id res chain seq x y z
N MET A 1 -28.13 22.28 3.15
CA MET A 1 -28.06 20.87 2.74
C MET A 1 -26.99 20.59 1.67
N ARG A 2 -25.77 21.14 1.78
CA ARG A 2 -24.69 20.91 0.77
C ARG A 2 -23.34 20.43 1.34
N ARG A 3 -23.21 20.27 2.67
CA ARG A 3 -21.95 19.81 3.29
C ARG A 3 -21.76 18.30 3.31
N ARG A 4 -22.85 17.51 3.36
CA ARG A 4 -22.77 16.03 3.36
C ARG A 4 -22.41 15.42 2.01
N GLN A 5 -22.80 16.04 0.89
CA GLN A 5 -22.46 15.52 -0.45
C GLN A 5 -21.00 15.80 -0.83
N GLN A 6 -20.40 16.90 -0.37
CA GLN A 6 -19.00 17.21 -0.66
C GLN A 6 -18.04 16.26 0.08
N GLN A 7 -18.38 15.85 1.31
CA GLN A 7 -17.58 14.90 2.08
C GLN A 7 -17.55 13.49 1.46
N GLN A 8 -18.67 13.03 0.89
CA GLN A 8 -18.71 11.75 0.17
C GLN A 8 -17.96 11.77 -1.18
N ALA A 9 -17.74 12.94 -1.77
CA ALA A 9 -16.96 13.07 -2.99
C ALA A 9 -15.44 13.04 -2.72
N ASP A 10 -15.00 13.56 -1.58
CA ASP A 10 -13.61 13.49 -1.11
C ASP A 10 -13.21 12.08 -0.65
N GLU A 11 -14.12 11.33 0.00
CA GLU A 11 -13.88 9.93 0.40
C GLU A 11 -13.73 8.96 -0.78
N ARG A 12 -14.11 9.36 -2.00
CA ARG A 12 -13.85 8.57 -3.22
C ARG A 12 -12.47 8.81 -3.85
N ALA A 13 -11.74 9.82 -3.40
CA ALA A 13 -10.45 10.19 -3.96
C ALA A 13 -9.26 9.47 -3.29
N ALA A 14 -9.44 8.91 -2.09
CA ALA A 14 -8.45 8.09 -1.42
C ALA A 14 -8.62 6.60 -1.81
N MET A 15 -7.54 5.95 -2.25
CA MET A 15 -7.50 4.55 -2.74
C MET A 15 -8.12 4.28 -4.12
N ARG A 16 -7.59 4.92 -5.16
CA ARG A 16 -7.58 4.27 -6.48
C ARG A 16 -6.50 3.18 -6.49
N CYS A 17 -6.89 1.96 -6.14
CA CYS A 17 -6.17 0.76 -6.55
C CYS A 17 -6.28 0.66 -8.09
N CYS A 18 -5.30 1.19 -8.81
CA CYS A 18 -5.21 0.95 -10.25
C CYS A 18 -4.73 -0.49 -10.48
N ALA A 19 -5.66 -1.44 -10.42
CA ALA A 19 -5.45 -2.79 -10.93
C ALA A 19 -5.36 -2.74 -12.47
N GLY A 20 -4.15 -2.56 -13.00
CA GLY A 20 -3.90 -2.69 -14.43
C GLY A 20 -3.87 -4.18 -14.83
N PRO A 21 -4.35 -4.55 -16.03
CA PRO A 21 -4.27 -5.93 -16.52
C PRO A 21 -2.80 -6.27 -16.82
N GLY A 22 -2.18 -7.09 -15.97
CA GLY A 22 -0.85 -7.65 -16.22
C GLY A 22 -0.89 -8.70 -17.35
N PRO A 23 0.08 -8.74 -18.27
CA PRO A 23 -0.07 -9.50 -19.51
C PRO A 23 0.18 -11.01 -19.37
N ARG A 24 0.60 -11.55 -18.21
CA ARG A 24 0.93 -12.99 -18.09
C ARG A 24 0.67 -13.51 -16.68
N GLY A 25 -0.31 -14.42 -16.55
CA GLY A 25 -0.38 -15.43 -15.49
C GLY A 25 -0.75 -14.99 -14.07
N GLY A 26 -2.02 -15.18 -13.71
CA GLY A 26 -2.38 -15.85 -12.44
C GLY A 26 -2.17 -15.16 -11.09
N GLY A 27 -1.90 -13.85 -11.01
CA GLY A 27 -1.80 -13.16 -9.71
C GLY A 27 -2.31 -11.72 -9.78
N ALA A 28 -3.12 -11.31 -8.79
CA ALA A 28 -3.52 -9.91 -8.65
C ALA A 28 -2.29 -9.09 -8.21
N LEU A 29 -1.73 -8.29 -9.13
CA LEU A 29 -0.71 -7.31 -8.81
C LEU A 29 -1.33 -6.23 -7.91
N THR A 30 -0.95 -6.23 -6.64
CA THR A 30 -1.38 -5.20 -5.69
C THR A 30 -0.33 -4.11 -5.70
N THR A 31 -0.70 -2.91 -6.16
CA THR A 31 0.14 -1.71 -6.12
C THR A 31 -0.49 -0.71 -5.16
N LEU A 32 0.22 -0.38 -4.09
CA LEU A 32 -0.17 0.59 -3.06
C LEU A 32 0.79 1.78 -3.11
N LEU A 33 0.21 2.99 -3.12
CA LEU A 33 0.96 4.24 -3.06
C LEU A 33 1.06 4.70 -1.60
N LEU A 34 2.27 4.99 -1.16
CA LEU A 34 2.60 5.58 0.13
C LEU A 34 2.93 7.05 -0.12
N THR A 35 1.92 7.89 0.05
CA THR A 35 2.06 9.34 -0.03
C THR A 35 2.44 9.87 1.35
N GLY A 36 3.58 10.55 1.47
CA GLY A 36 3.80 11.43 2.61
C GLY A 36 2.94 12.65 2.38
N GLU A 37 1.99 12.96 3.27
CA GLU A 37 1.08 14.10 3.14
C GLU A 37 1.84 15.38 2.72
N ILE A 38 1.76 15.74 1.43
CA ILE A 38 1.83 17.10 0.86
C ILE A 38 3.11 17.90 1.18
N SER A 39 4.08 17.31 1.88
CA SER A 39 5.25 18.00 2.39
C SER A 39 6.41 17.75 1.44
N ASN A 40 7.04 18.82 0.94
CA ASN A 40 8.31 18.80 0.20
C ASN A 40 9.49 18.36 1.10
N ASP A 41 9.22 17.47 2.03
CA ASP A 41 10.12 17.03 3.06
C ASP A 41 10.75 15.73 2.62
N PRO A 42 12.05 15.55 2.84
CA PRO A 42 12.72 14.30 2.52
C PRO A 42 12.26 13.21 3.49
N ILE A 43 11.20 12.48 3.16
CA ILE A 43 10.63 11.40 3.96
C ILE A 43 11.12 10.06 3.41
N THR A 44 11.69 9.23 4.28
CA THR A 44 12.06 7.86 3.95
C THR A 44 11.04 6.91 4.58
N PHE A 45 10.44 6.02 3.78
CA PHE A 45 9.54 4.99 4.29
C PHE A 45 10.28 3.66 4.45
N ASN A 46 10.13 3.04 5.61
CA ASN A 46 10.47 1.65 5.83
C ASN A 46 9.20 0.82 5.91
N THR A 47 9.22 -0.39 5.35
CA THR A 47 8.04 -1.26 5.22
C THR A 47 8.41 -2.68 5.63
N ASN A 48 7.97 -3.09 6.82
CA ASN A 48 8.33 -4.37 7.44
C ASN A 48 7.08 -5.19 7.74
N LEU A 49 7.21 -6.52 7.79
CA LEU A 49 6.13 -7.36 8.31
C LEU A 49 6.02 -7.16 9.83
N MET A 50 4.81 -7.00 10.35
CA MET A 50 4.60 -6.81 11.78
C MET A 50 5.23 -7.97 12.58
N GLY A 51 6.13 -7.63 13.51
CA GLY A 51 6.84 -8.61 14.35
C GLY A 51 8.08 -9.25 13.70
N TYR A 52 8.40 -8.91 12.46
CA TYR A 52 9.59 -9.39 11.76
C TYR A 52 10.42 -8.22 11.20
N PRO A 53 11.76 -8.32 11.19
CA PRO A 53 12.60 -7.28 10.58
C PRO A 53 12.50 -7.28 9.05
N ASP A 54 11.99 -8.36 8.47
CA ASP A 54 11.95 -8.58 7.03
C ASP A 54 10.57 -8.27 6.44
N ARG A 55 10.57 -7.80 5.19
CA ARG A 55 9.37 -7.64 4.39
C ARG A 55 8.94 -8.99 3.81
N PRO A 56 7.63 -9.26 3.57
CA PRO A 56 7.21 -10.49 2.92
C PRO A 56 7.90 -10.65 1.56
N GLY A 57 8.33 -11.87 1.22
CA GLY A 57 9.08 -12.11 -0.01
C GLY A 57 8.35 -11.70 -1.30
N TRP A 58 7.01 -11.69 -1.28
CA TRP A 58 6.17 -11.27 -2.38
C TRP A 58 6.00 -9.75 -2.51
N LEU A 59 6.31 -8.98 -1.45
CA LEU A 59 6.10 -7.54 -1.39
C LEU A 59 7.42 -6.79 -1.59
N ARG A 60 7.44 -5.89 -2.56
CA ARG A 60 8.58 -5.05 -2.91
C ARG A 60 8.20 -3.59 -2.65
N TYR A 61 9.19 -2.82 -2.22
CA TYR A 61 9.09 -1.38 -2.05
C TYR A 61 10.06 -0.69 -3.00
N ILE A 62 9.60 0.38 -3.64
CA ILE A 62 10.45 1.28 -4.41
C ILE A 62 10.11 2.71 -4.07
N GLN A 63 11.15 3.53 -3.86
CA GLN A 63 11.03 4.97 -3.75
C GLN A 63 12.19 5.56 -4.53
N ARG A 64 11.85 6.42 -5.51
CA ARG A 64 12.86 6.98 -6.41
C ARG A 64 13.74 8.01 -5.73
N THR A 65 13.13 8.87 -4.92
CA THR A 65 13.82 9.88 -4.13
C THR A 65 13.12 10.04 -2.78
N PRO A 66 13.78 10.56 -1.73
CA PRO A 66 13.14 10.89 -0.46
C PRO A 66 11.98 11.89 -0.56
N TYR A 67 11.87 12.62 -1.68
CA TYR A 67 10.78 13.57 -1.95
C TYR A 67 9.66 12.94 -2.79
N SER A 68 9.87 11.72 -3.27
CA SER A 68 8.91 11.00 -4.09
C SER A 68 8.08 10.06 -3.25
N ASP A 69 6.86 9.79 -3.73
CA ASP A 69 6.00 8.78 -3.17
C ASP A 69 6.68 7.40 -3.19
N GLY A 70 6.44 6.65 -2.11
CA GLY A 70 6.81 5.25 -2.02
C GLY A 70 5.79 4.38 -2.74
N VAL A 71 6.23 3.37 -3.47
CA VAL A 71 5.35 2.40 -4.12
C VAL A 71 5.62 1.02 -3.54
N LEU A 72 4.58 0.41 -2.99
CA LEU A 72 4.55 -0.98 -2.59
C LEU A 72 3.89 -1.80 -3.70
N TYR A 73 4.58 -2.82 -4.21
CA TYR A 73 4.06 -3.68 -5.26
C TYR A 73 4.44 -5.13 -5.02
N GLY A 74 3.56 -6.05 -5.40
CA GLY A 74 3.79 -7.47 -5.20
C GLY A 74 2.66 -8.35 -5.71
N SER A 75 2.94 -9.65 -5.77
CA SER A 75 1.97 -10.68 -6.11
C SER A 75 1.92 -11.70 -4.98
N PRO A 76 0.87 -11.68 -4.14
CA PRO A 76 0.78 -12.60 -3.01
C PRO A 76 0.78 -14.05 -3.47
N THR A 77 1.35 -14.96 -2.66
CA THR A 77 1.31 -16.40 -2.96
C THR A 77 0.01 -17.03 -2.46
N VAL A 78 -0.31 -18.21 -2.97
CA VAL A 78 -1.50 -18.99 -2.54
C VAL A 78 -1.52 -19.26 -1.03
N GLU A 79 -0.36 -19.32 -0.38
CA GLU A 79 -0.23 -19.53 1.06
C GLU A 79 -0.63 -18.30 1.91
N ASN A 80 -0.63 -17.12 1.29
CA ASN A 80 -1.05 -15.86 1.91
C ASN A 80 -2.55 -15.59 1.75
N VAL A 81 -3.24 -16.35 0.91
CA VAL A 81 -4.69 -16.21 0.70
C VAL A 81 -5.44 -16.51 2.00
N GLY A 82 -6.34 -15.61 2.39
CA GLY A 82 -7.12 -15.74 3.63
C GLY A 82 -6.37 -15.39 4.92
N LYS A 83 -5.08 -15.01 4.84
CA LYS A 83 -4.30 -14.53 5.98
C LYS A 83 -4.07 -13.02 5.88
N PRO A 84 -4.57 -12.20 6.83
CA PRO A 84 -4.30 -10.77 6.81
C PRO A 84 -2.80 -10.53 7.03
N THR A 85 -2.16 -9.85 6.07
CA THR A 85 -0.75 -9.47 6.19
C THR A 85 -0.66 -8.05 6.74
N VAL A 86 -0.13 -7.88 7.95
CA VAL A 86 0.05 -6.57 8.57
C VAL A 86 1.45 -6.06 8.30
N ILE A 87 1.55 -4.95 7.56
CA ILE A 87 2.80 -4.27 7.22
C ILE A 87 2.93 -3.03 8.09
N GLU A 88 3.99 -2.97 8.89
CA GLU A 88 4.35 -1.75 9.62
C GLU A 88 5.11 -0.82 8.67
N ILE A 89 4.57 0.38 8.50
CA ILE A 89 5.14 1.45 7.69
C ILE A 89 5.70 2.49 8.65
N THR A 90 7.01 2.66 8.64
CA THR A 90 7.68 3.71 9.40
C THR A 90 8.11 4.82 8.46
N ALA A 91 7.51 5.99 8.58
CA ALA A 91 7.91 7.19 7.86
C ALA A 91 8.88 7.99 8.74
N TYR A 92 10.06 8.26 8.21
CA TYR A 92 11.10 9.06 8.87
C TYR A 92 11.35 10.35 8.09
N ASN A 93 11.10 11.49 8.72
CA ASN A 93 11.39 12.80 8.14
C ASN A 93 12.87 13.14 8.37
N ARG A 94 13.66 13.25 7.30
CA ARG A 94 15.11 13.55 7.39
C ARG A 94 15.40 15.00 7.77
N ARG A 95 14.40 15.89 7.72
CA ARG A 95 14.54 17.31 8.06
C ARG A 95 14.20 17.58 9.52
N THR A 96 13.08 17.06 10.01
CA THR A 96 12.60 17.29 11.38
C THR A 96 12.99 16.17 12.35
N PHE A 97 13.54 15.06 11.86
CA PHE A 97 13.83 13.84 12.64
C PHE A 97 12.58 13.17 13.24
N GLU A 98 11.39 13.60 12.82
CA GLU A 98 10.13 13.00 13.26
C GLU A 98 9.94 11.62 12.63
N THR A 99 9.39 10.71 13.42
CA THR A 99 9.09 9.34 13.00
C THR A 99 7.62 9.05 13.23
N ALA A 100 6.91 8.70 12.17
CA ALA A 100 5.53 8.22 12.23
C ALA A 100 5.48 6.73 11.92
N ARG A 101 4.66 5.97 12.65
CA ARG A 101 4.42 4.55 12.40
C ARG A 101 2.97 4.32 12.03
N HIS A 102 2.73 3.51 11.02
CA HIS A 102 1.40 3.21 10.50
C HIS A 102 1.28 1.72 10.17
N ASN A 103 0.16 1.11 10.54
CA ASN A 103 -0.10 -0.31 10.28
C ASN A 103 -1.01 -0.45 9.06
N LEU A 104 -0.46 -0.97 7.98
CA LEU A 104 -1.20 -1.29 6.77
C LEU A 104 -1.63 -2.76 6.80
N ILE A 105 -2.94 -3.02 6.75
CA ILE A 105 -3.48 -4.38 6.72
C ILE A 105 -3.85 -4.74 5.28
N ILE A 106 -3.15 -5.73 4.71
CA ILE A 106 -3.41 -6.24 3.36
C ILE A 106 -4.19 -7.55 3.47
N ASN A 107 -5.43 -7.52 3.00
CA ASN A 107 -6.29 -8.70 2.95
C ASN A 107 -6.22 -9.32 1.55
N ILE A 108 -5.67 -10.52 1.47
CA ILE A 108 -5.52 -11.25 0.20
C ILE A 108 -6.69 -12.23 0.06
N MET A 109 -7.46 -12.06 -1.01
CA MET A 109 -8.60 -12.92 -1.34
C MET A 109 -8.26 -13.82 -2.54
N SER A 110 -8.80 -15.05 -2.54
CA SER A 110 -8.67 -15.94 -3.69
C SER A 110 -9.45 -15.38 -4.87
N ALA A 111 -8.84 -15.39 -6.07
CA ALA A 111 -9.51 -14.99 -7.30
C ALA A 111 -10.59 -16.00 -7.76
N GLU A 112 -10.72 -17.15 -7.09
CA GLU A 112 -11.70 -18.20 -7.42
C GLU A 112 -13.17 -17.74 -7.34
N GLY A 113 -13.45 -16.60 -6.69
CA GLY A 113 -14.78 -15.96 -6.69
C GLY A 113 -15.03 -14.97 -7.84
N MET A 114 -14.00 -14.57 -8.59
CA MET A 114 -14.07 -13.46 -9.54
C MET A 114 -14.38 -13.89 -11.00
N TYR A 115 -14.57 -15.19 -11.24
CA TYR A 115 -14.92 -15.77 -12.55
C TYR A 115 -16.26 -16.51 -12.53
N ARG A 116 -17.12 -16.31 -11.52
CA ARG A 116 -18.48 -16.85 -11.57
C ARG A 116 -19.34 -15.90 -12.41
N LYS A 117 -19.67 -16.40 -13.62
CA LYS A 117 -20.47 -15.80 -14.71
C LYS A 117 -21.63 -14.93 -14.29
#